data_AF-A0A841RAC5-F1
#
_entry.id   AF-A0A841RAC5-F1
#
_cell.length_a   1.000
_cell.length_b   1.000
_cell.length_c   1.000
_cell.angle_alpha   90.00
_cell.angle_beta   90.00
_cell.angle_gamma   90.00
#
_symmetry.space_group_name_H-M   'P 1'
#
loop_
_entity.id
_entity.type
_entity.pdbx_description
1 polymer ?
#
loop_
_entity_poly.entity_id
_entity_poly.type
_entity_poly.pdbx_seq_one_letter_code
_entity_poly.pdbx_strand_id
1 'polypeptide(L)'
;MKKVSKILLLLAVAGIMSSCLQSGIDITVNKDGSGELVQTFKVQREYMAFMNMGESSSDPNMINRDQLEQMAGIMGEGVVLKKIIPSPADNIYAGYEAVYSFSDITKLKTSPTPMTTPGETGDDSDWITFDFAKGNTARLTVISQESEEEMMEESEEEWESSEPSAEEQAQIDQMKQIYRTMHFWFKIHFNGSITNTNALYSDKSAITIMDMSFEKIVENDDLFKKLTSEGESDLEKIRGDLEKAGVKVDDSDNIEVSFR
;
A
#
# COMPACT_ATOMS: atom_id res chain seq x y z
N MET A 1 -17.02 -13.51 43.09
CA MET A 1 -16.81 -12.26 42.32
C MET A 1 -15.34 -11.86 42.08
N LYS A 2 -14.31 -12.57 42.59
CA LYS A 2 -12.88 -12.19 42.41
C LYS A 2 -12.12 -12.92 41.29
N LYS A 3 -12.71 -13.93 40.64
CA LYS A 3 -12.03 -14.73 39.59
C LYS A 3 -12.34 -14.30 38.15
N VAL A 4 -13.44 -13.57 37.93
CA VAL A 4 -13.86 -13.13 36.58
C VAL A 4 -13.10 -11.87 36.13
N SER A 5 -12.65 -11.04 37.08
CA SER A 5 -11.92 -9.79 36.78
C SER A 5 -10.47 -10.01 36.30
N LYS A 6 -9.87 -11.18 36.52
CA LYS A 6 -8.51 -11.49 36.06
C LYS A 6 -8.47 -12.06 34.64
N ILE A 7 -9.58 -12.60 34.14
CA ILE A 7 -9.68 -13.14 32.78
C ILE A 7 -9.94 -12.01 31.77
N LEU A 8 -10.67 -10.96 32.17
CA LEU A 8 -10.92 -9.79 31.31
C LEU A 8 -9.66 -8.93 31.07
N LEU A 9 -8.70 -8.95 32.00
CA LEU A 9 -7.44 -8.20 31.87
C LEU A 9 -6.37 -8.98 31.06
N LEU A 10 -6.51 -10.31 30.95
CA LEU A 10 -5.63 -11.16 30.15
C LEU A 10 -6.07 -11.24 28.68
N LEU A 11 -7.35 -10.99 28.38
CA LEU A 11 -7.86 -10.89 27.01
C LEU A 11 -7.60 -9.53 26.35
N ALA A 12 -7.28 -8.49 27.12
CA ALA A 12 -7.03 -7.14 26.59
C ALA A 12 -5.57 -6.93 26.11
N VAL A 13 -4.69 -7.92 26.29
CA VAL A 13 -3.28 -7.87 25.86
C VAL A 13 -3.04 -8.66 24.55
N ALA A 14 -4.05 -9.36 24.04
CA ALA A 14 -3.96 -10.15 22.81
C ALA A 14 -4.27 -9.36 21.51
N GLY A 15 -4.39 -8.03 21.59
CA GLY A 15 -4.96 -7.20 20.52
C GLY A 15 -4.02 -6.18 19.88
N ILE A 16 -2.71 -6.35 19.96
CA ILE A 16 -1.77 -5.50 19.22
C ILE A 16 -0.89 -6.41 18.37
N MET A 17 -1.52 -7.09 17.41
CA MET A 17 -0.80 -7.64 16.26
C MET A 17 -0.37 -6.44 15.43
N SER A 18 0.80 -5.89 15.73
CA SER A 18 1.38 -4.83 14.92
C SER A 18 1.68 -5.42 13.54
N SER A 19 1.41 -4.64 12.49
CA SER A 19 1.70 -5.03 11.10
C SER A 19 3.24 -5.18 10.92
N CYS A 20 3.84 -6.25 10.36
CA CYS A 20 5.29 -6.38 10.13
C CYS A 20 5.80 -5.37 9.10
N LEU A 21 4.95 -4.99 8.14
CA LEU A 21 5.28 -4.08 7.03
C LEU A 21 4.14 -3.08 6.87
N GLN A 22 4.49 -1.82 6.70
CA GLN A 22 3.59 -0.74 6.29
C GLN A 22 4.25 -0.02 5.12
N SER A 23 3.63 -0.09 3.96
CA SER A 23 4.11 0.62 2.78
C SER A 23 2.93 1.30 2.10
N GLY A 24 3.09 2.54 1.68
CA GLY A 24 1.97 3.22 1.05
C GLY A 24 2.28 4.63 0.59
N ILE A 25 1.35 5.14 -0.21
CA ILE A 25 1.46 6.42 -0.90
C ILE A 25 0.25 7.29 -0.54
N ASP A 26 0.53 8.48 -0.02
CA ASP A 26 -0.46 9.54 0.17
C ASP A 26 -0.10 10.73 -0.72
N ILE A 27 -0.97 11.05 -1.67
CA ILE A 27 -0.82 12.23 -2.52
C ILE A 27 -1.77 13.31 -2.03
N THR A 28 -1.29 14.52 -1.79
CA THR A 28 -2.12 15.70 -1.51
C THR A 28 -2.09 16.63 -2.71
N VAL A 29 -3.26 16.92 -3.29
CA VAL A 29 -3.39 17.75 -4.51
C VAL A 29 -4.07 19.09 -4.21
N ASN A 30 -3.43 20.18 -4.67
CA ASN A 30 -3.97 21.54 -4.64
C ASN A 30 -4.79 21.85 -5.89
N LYS A 31 -5.65 22.87 -5.81
CA LYS A 31 -6.49 23.32 -6.94
C LYS A 31 -5.70 23.84 -8.14
N ASP A 32 -4.44 24.21 -7.94
CA ASP A 32 -3.55 24.67 -9.00
C ASP A 32 -2.74 23.53 -9.63
N GLY A 33 -2.91 22.29 -9.18
CA GLY A 33 -2.22 21.10 -9.68
C GLY A 33 -0.90 20.81 -8.99
N SER A 34 -0.45 21.65 -8.05
CA SER A 34 0.71 21.35 -7.21
C SER A 34 0.35 20.47 -6.03
N GLY A 35 1.33 19.96 -5.30
CA GLY A 35 1.06 19.14 -4.13
C GLY A 35 2.27 18.47 -3.51
N GLU A 36 1.97 17.51 -2.63
CA GLU A 36 2.96 16.68 -1.96
C GLU A 36 2.61 15.19 -2.12
N LEU A 37 3.64 14.36 -2.25
CA LEU A 37 3.54 12.91 -2.18
C LEU A 37 4.31 12.44 -0.95
N VAL A 38 3.68 11.65 -0.10
CA VAL A 38 4.30 11.01 1.06
C VAL A 38 4.37 9.52 0.77
N GLN A 39 5.60 9.02 0.64
CA GLN A 39 5.88 7.60 0.54
C GLN A 39 6.28 7.08 1.92
N THR A 40 5.51 6.13 2.44
CA THR A 40 5.80 5.47 3.71
C THR A 40 6.44 4.11 3.44
N PHE A 41 7.53 3.80 4.14
CA PHE A 41 8.10 2.45 4.19
C PHE A 41 8.54 2.15 5.62
N LYS A 42 7.87 1.22 6.29
CA LYS A 42 8.15 0.85 7.68
C LYS A 42 8.09 -0.66 7.84
N VAL A 43 9.11 -1.22 8.50
CA VAL A 43 9.26 -2.65 8.77
C VAL A 43 9.48 -2.84 10.26
N GLN A 44 8.85 -3.84 10.87
CA GLN A 44 9.14 -4.19 12.26
C GLN A 44 10.59 -4.63 12.43
N ARG A 45 11.24 -4.16 13.49
CA ARG A 45 12.64 -4.46 13.78
C ARG A 45 12.91 -5.96 13.96
N GLU A 46 11.99 -6.68 14.56
CA GLU A 46 12.09 -8.14 14.73
C GLU A 46 12.05 -8.86 13.37
N TYR A 47 11.14 -8.44 12.48
CA TYR A 47 11.07 -8.97 11.12
C TYR A 47 12.32 -8.64 10.30
N MET A 48 12.85 -7.42 10.40
CA MET A 48 14.12 -7.07 9.75
C MET A 48 15.29 -7.92 10.23
N ALA A 49 15.36 -8.22 11.53
CA ALA A 49 16.40 -9.08 12.09
C ALA A 49 16.26 -10.53 11.62
N PHE A 50 15.02 -11.02 11.49
CA PHE A 50 14.72 -12.34 10.96
C PHE A 50 15.09 -12.48 9.48
N MET A 51 14.71 -11.48 8.65
CA MET A 51 14.97 -11.46 7.20
C MET A 51 16.36 -10.93 6.82
N ASN A 52 17.16 -10.52 7.80
CA ASN A 52 18.46 -9.90 7.61
C ASN A 52 18.48 -8.62 6.73
N MET A 53 17.34 -7.92 6.62
CA MET A 53 17.16 -6.76 5.73
C MET A 53 17.97 -5.52 6.17
N GLY A 54 18.51 -5.52 7.39
CA GLY A 54 19.29 -4.41 7.95
C GLY A 54 20.82 -4.58 7.86
N GLU A 55 21.34 -5.75 7.50
CA GLU A 55 22.80 -5.99 7.46
C GLU A 55 23.49 -5.29 6.27
N SER A 56 22.76 -5.03 5.19
CA SER A 56 23.26 -4.34 3.99
C SER A 56 23.21 -2.81 4.10
N SER A 57 22.50 -2.25 5.09
CA SER A 57 22.36 -0.81 5.29
C SER A 57 23.08 -0.35 6.56
N SER A 58 23.89 0.70 6.43
CA SER A 58 24.49 1.36 7.60
C SER A 58 23.49 2.21 8.39
N ASP A 59 22.31 2.49 7.84
CA ASP A 59 21.27 3.27 8.49
C ASP A 59 20.22 2.33 9.12
N PRO A 60 19.90 2.47 10.42
CA PRO A 60 18.97 1.58 11.11
C PRO A 60 17.52 1.70 10.62
N ASN A 61 17.21 2.67 9.76
CA ASN A 61 15.93 2.89 9.09
C ASN A 61 16.02 2.64 7.57
N MET A 62 17.12 2.05 7.09
CA MET A 62 17.32 1.70 5.67
C MET A 62 17.25 2.90 4.72
N ILE A 63 17.57 4.10 5.21
CA ILE A 63 17.49 5.32 4.40
C ILE A 63 18.69 5.39 3.46
N ASN A 64 18.41 5.46 2.15
CA ASN A 64 19.38 5.84 1.14
C ASN A 64 18.90 7.13 0.44
N ARG A 65 19.49 8.25 0.84
CA ARG A 65 19.07 9.57 0.34
C ARG A 65 19.26 9.71 -1.17
N ASP A 66 20.36 9.21 -1.72
CA ASP A 66 20.66 9.33 -3.15
C ASP A 66 19.66 8.55 -4.00
N GLN A 67 19.20 7.39 -3.52
CA GLN A 67 18.13 6.63 -4.18
C GLN A 67 16.79 7.36 -4.11
N LEU A 68 16.45 7.96 -2.97
CA LEU A 68 15.21 8.75 -2.84
C LEU A 68 15.22 10.00 -3.72
N GLU A 69 16.38 10.66 -3.86
CA GLU A 69 16.53 11.79 -4.78
C GLU A 69 16.44 11.36 -6.26
N GLN A 70 16.98 10.19 -6.61
CA GLN A 70 16.81 9.61 -7.94
C GLN A 70 15.35 9.25 -8.22
N MET A 71 14.66 8.67 -7.23
CA MET A 71 13.25 8.29 -7.35
C MET A 71 12.37 9.50 -7.66
N ALA A 72 12.67 10.68 -7.09
CA ALA A 72 11.98 11.92 -7.47
C ALA A 72 12.06 12.18 -8.99
N GLY A 73 13.24 12.00 -9.60
CA GLY A 73 13.40 12.14 -11.05
C GLY A 73 12.62 11.11 -11.86
N ILE A 74 12.46 9.90 -11.33
CA ILE A 74 11.66 8.82 -11.95
C ILE A 74 10.17 9.14 -11.83
N MET A 75 9.72 9.63 -10.68
CA MET A 75 8.33 10.07 -10.46
C MET A 75 7.92 11.21 -11.39
N GLY A 76 8.86 11.98 -11.92
CA GLY A 76 8.62 12.86 -13.06
C GLY A 76 9.21 14.27 -12.93
N GLU A 77 9.00 15.07 -13.97
CA GLU A 77 9.54 16.43 -14.06
C GLU A 77 8.94 17.33 -12.97
N GLY A 78 9.80 18.03 -12.22
CA GLY A 78 9.37 18.97 -11.17
C GLY A 78 9.04 18.30 -9.83
N VAL A 79 9.25 16.99 -9.69
CA VAL A 79 9.18 16.28 -8.42
C VAL A 79 10.52 16.44 -7.67
N VAL A 80 10.45 16.81 -6.39
CA VAL A 80 11.65 17.06 -5.56
C VAL A 80 11.47 16.46 -4.18
N LEU A 81 12.47 15.73 -3.69
CA LEU A 81 12.53 15.27 -2.30
C LEU A 81 12.67 16.48 -1.34
N LYS A 82 11.68 16.68 -0.47
CA LYS A 82 11.64 17.78 0.50
C LYS A 82 12.24 17.42 1.83
N LYS A 83 11.87 16.26 2.37
CA LYS A 83 12.35 15.78 3.68
C LYS A 83 12.19 14.27 3.79
N ILE A 84 12.95 13.70 4.71
CA ILE A 84 12.85 12.31 5.14
C ILE A 84 12.56 12.34 6.64
N ILE A 85 11.50 11.65 7.07
CA ILE A 85 11.10 11.52 8.46
C ILE A 85 11.45 10.10 8.91
N PRO A 86 12.60 9.88 9.57
CA PRO A 86 12.97 8.56 10.06
C PRO A 86 12.04 8.09 11.19
N SER A 87 11.84 6.78 11.29
CA SER A 87 11.17 6.17 12.43
C SER A 87 12.03 6.38 13.70
N PRO A 88 11.42 6.74 14.84
CA PRO A 88 12.14 6.88 16.10
C PRO A 88 12.89 5.59 16.48
N ALA A 89 14.05 5.74 17.12
CA ALA A 89 14.88 4.59 17.52
C ALA A 89 14.19 3.66 18.54
N ASP A 90 13.30 4.22 19.36
CA ASP A 90 12.48 3.52 20.35
C ASP A 90 11.16 2.97 19.77
N ASN A 91 10.90 3.16 18.48
CA ASN A 91 9.75 2.57 17.80
C ASN A 91 10.03 1.09 17.45
N ILE A 92 8.98 0.26 17.54
CA ILE A 92 9.01 -1.14 17.10
C ILE A 92 9.24 -1.28 15.59
N TYR A 93 8.94 -0.21 14.84
CA TYR A 93 9.24 -0.08 13.42
C TYR A 93 10.57 0.63 13.18
N ALA A 94 11.27 0.20 12.15
CA ALA A 94 12.25 1.00 11.46
C ALA A 94 11.77 1.34 10.05
N GLY A 95 12.34 2.38 9.46
CA GLY A 95 11.94 2.87 8.15
C GLY A 95 11.70 4.37 8.19
N TYR A 96 11.02 4.91 7.20
CA TYR A 96 10.87 6.35 7.02
C TYR A 96 9.60 6.74 6.26
N GLU A 97 9.28 8.03 6.32
CA GLU A 97 8.41 8.71 5.37
C GLU A 97 9.26 9.64 4.50
N ALA A 98 9.25 9.44 3.19
CA ALA A 98 9.87 10.34 2.23
C ALA A 98 8.79 11.28 1.68
N VAL A 99 8.99 12.58 1.88
CA VAL A 99 8.05 13.61 1.43
C VAL A 99 8.62 14.29 0.21
N TYR A 100 7.89 14.20 -0.89
CA TYR A 100 8.18 14.83 -2.16
C TYR A 100 7.19 15.97 -2.41
N SER A 101 7.61 16.99 -3.14
CA SER A 101 6.71 18.01 -3.68
C SER A 101 6.71 17.95 -5.18
N PHE A 102 5.57 18.22 -5.81
CA PHE A 102 5.44 18.39 -7.25
C PHE A 102 4.74 19.71 -7.56
N SER A 103 5.14 20.36 -8.66
CA SER A 103 4.50 21.60 -9.13
C SER A 103 3.31 21.36 -10.05
N ASP A 104 3.25 20.19 -10.67
CA ASP A 104 2.23 19.81 -11.66
C ASP A 104 1.96 18.31 -11.58
N ILE A 105 0.77 17.95 -11.09
CA ILE A 105 0.31 16.57 -10.95
C ILE A 105 0.29 15.82 -12.29
N THR A 106 0.15 16.53 -13.43
CA THR A 106 0.17 15.90 -14.77
C THR A 106 1.54 15.41 -15.19
N LYS A 107 2.59 15.77 -14.44
CA LYS A 107 3.95 15.29 -14.61
C LYS A 107 4.32 14.18 -13.65
N LEU A 108 3.47 13.91 -12.66
CA LEU A 108 3.68 12.87 -11.69
C LEU A 108 3.28 11.51 -12.29
N LYS A 109 4.14 10.51 -12.08
CA LYS A 109 3.81 9.10 -12.19
C LYS A 109 4.17 8.40 -10.90
N THR A 110 3.35 7.46 -10.49
CA THR A 110 3.58 6.62 -9.30
C THR A 110 3.05 5.22 -9.54
N SER A 111 3.59 4.22 -8.85
CA SER A 111 3.01 2.88 -8.87
C SER A 111 2.05 2.71 -7.67
N PRO A 112 0.90 2.03 -7.84
CA PRO A 112 0.12 1.54 -6.70
C PRO A 112 0.84 0.38 -6.00
N THR A 113 1.72 -0.34 -6.70
CA THR A 113 2.36 -1.54 -6.16
C THR A 113 3.30 -1.18 -5.00
N PRO A 114 3.25 -1.95 -3.91
CA PRO A 114 4.08 -1.65 -2.77
C PRO A 114 5.54 -1.86 -3.10
N MET A 115 6.35 -0.83 -2.91
CA MET A 115 7.80 -1.02 -2.83
C MET A 115 8.07 -1.80 -1.54
N THR A 116 8.38 -3.09 -1.70
CA THR A 116 8.70 -4.01 -0.60
C THR A 116 10.17 -3.90 -0.21
N THR A 117 11.01 -3.33 -1.08
CA THR A 117 12.39 -2.96 -0.75
C THR A 117 12.70 -1.48 -1.01
N PRO A 118 13.60 -0.86 -0.23
CA PRO A 118 14.09 0.48 -0.50
C PRO A 118 14.88 0.55 -1.82
N GLY A 119 14.39 1.34 -2.78
CA GLY A 119 15.11 1.62 -4.02
C GLY A 119 14.74 0.72 -5.21
N GLU A 120 13.79 -0.20 -5.05
CA GLU A 120 13.12 -0.81 -6.21
C GLU A 120 12.30 0.25 -6.96
N THR A 121 12.43 0.25 -8.28
CA THR A 121 11.51 0.94 -9.19
C THR A 121 10.53 -0.11 -9.68
N GLY A 122 9.23 0.15 -9.55
CA GLY A 122 8.20 -0.72 -10.14
C GLY A 122 8.38 -0.85 -11.65
N ASP A 123 7.79 -1.89 -12.23
CA ASP A 123 7.79 -2.07 -13.68
C ASP A 123 7.10 -0.88 -14.38
N ASP A 124 7.54 -0.57 -15.59
CA ASP A 124 7.01 0.53 -16.38
C ASP A 124 5.55 0.30 -16.83
N SER A 125 5.02 -0.91 -16.68
CA SER A 125 3.63 -1.29 -16.96
C SER A 125 2.63 -0.86 -15.88
N ASP A 126 3.07 -0.63 -14.63
CA ASP A 126 2.18 -0.38 -13.47
C ASP A 126 1.99 1.11 -13.12
N TRP A 127 2.44 2.04 -13.98
CA TRP A 127 2.40 3.46 -13.64
C TRP A 127 0.96 4.00 -13.66
N ILE A 128 0.56 4.58 -12.53
CA ILE A 128 -0.56 5.49 -12.43
C ILE A 128 -0.11 6.90 -12.83
N THR A 129 -0.88 7.50 -13.73
CA THR A 129 -0.68 8.86 -14.23
C THR A 129 -1.91 9.72 -13.99
N PHE A 130 -1.79 11.03 -14.22
CA PHE A 130 -2.84 11.98 -13.88
C PHE A 130 -3.10 13.00 -14.98
N ASP A 131 -4.37 13.23 -15.27
CA ASP A 131 -4.85 14.39 -16.01
C ASP A 131 -5.44 15.42 -15.06
N PHE A 132 -5.24 16.71 -15.35
CA PHE A 132 -5.68 17.77 -14.47
C PHE A 132 -6.21 19.01 -15.20
N ALA A 133 -7.39 19.46 -14.80
CA ALA A 133 -7.99 20.71 -15.27
C ALA A 133 -8.17 21.70 -14.11
N LYS A 134 -7.45 22.83 -14.20
CA LYS A 134 -7.54 23.95 -13.26
C LYS A 134 -8.89 24.67 -13.40
N GLY A 135 -9.43 25.16 -12.29
CA GLY A 135 -10.65 25.97 -12.30
C GLY A 135 -11.19 26.30 -10.91
N ASN A 136 -12.32 27.02 -10.86
CA ASN A 136 -13.05 27.28 -9.61
C ASN A 136 -13.45 25.97 -8.92
N THR A 137 -13.85 24.98 -9.72
CA THR A 137 -13.83 23.55 -9.39
C THR A 137 -12.68 22.95 -10.19
N ALA A 138 -11.68 22.39 -9.52
CA ALA A 138 -10.60 21.66 -10.18
C ALA A 138 -11.07 20.23 -10.47
N ARG A 139 -10.52 19.61 -11.52
CA ARG A 139 -10.78 18.21 -11.87
C ARG A 139 -9.47 17.45 -11.99
N LEU A 140 -9.37 16.34 -11.29
CA LEU A 140 -8.32 15.33 -11.41
C LEU A 140 -8.93 14.09 -12.07
N THR A 141 -8.21 13.49 -13.01
CA THR A 141 -8.48 12.15 -13.51
C THR A 141 -7.26 11.30 -13.21
N VAL A 142 -7.45 10.24 -12.43
CA VAL A 142 -6.43 9.20 -12.17
C VAL A 142 -6.58 8.17 -13.26
N ILE A 143 -5.48 7.85 -13.93
CA ILE A 143 -5.44 6.93 -15.07
C ILE A 143 -4.53 5.77 -14.65
N SER A 144 -5.12 4.60 -14.44
CA SER A 144 -4.35 3.37 -14.30
C SER A 144 -3.97 2.90 -15.70
N GLN A 145 -2.69 2.63 -15.93
CA GLN A 145 -2.32 1.87 -17.12
C GLN A 145 -2.69 0.41 -16.83
N GLU A 146 -3.44 -0.22 -17.74
CA GLU A 146 -3.63 -1.69 -17.68
C GLU A 146 -2.23 -2.29 -17.83
N SER A 147 -1.67 -2.83 -16.74
CA SER A 147 -0.62 -3.83 -16.86
C SER A 147 -1.29 -5.15 -17.20
N GLU A 148 -0.84 -5.79 -18.29
CA GLU A 148 -1.14 -7.18 -18.58
C GLU A 148 -0.26 -8.14 -17.73
N GLU A 149 0.46 -7.66 -16.71
CA GLU A 149 1.54 -8.43 -16.06
C GLU A 149 1.56 -8.27 -14.51
N GLU A 150 0.94 -9.24 -13.86
CA GLU A 150 1.33 -9.98 -12.64
C GLU A 150 1.83 -9.22 -11.39
N MET A 151 0.90 -8.71 -10.58
CA MET A 151 1.13 -8.72 -9.12
C MET A 151 1.26 -10.17 -8.61
N MET A 152 2.48 -10.52 -8.21
CA MET A 152 2.94 -11.78 -7.61
C MET A 152 3.27 -12.92 -8.58
N GLU A 153 4.16 -12.68 -9.55
CA GLU A 153 4.96 -13.77 -10.13
C GLU A 153 6.12 -14.15 -9.18
N GLU A 154 5.80 -14.76 -8.03
CA GLU A 154 6.78 -15.61 -7.33
C GLU A 154 6.07 -16.77 -6.61
N SER A 155 5.47 -17.65 -7.41
CA SER A 155 5.52 -19.12 -7.36
C SER A 155 4.32 -19.68 -8.11
N GLU A 156 4.50 -19.94 -9.41
CA GLU A 156 3.65 -20.89 -10.14
C GLU A 156 3.89 -22.31 -9.60
N GLU A 157 3.47 -22.58 -8.36
CA GLU A 157 2.97 -23.90 -8.05
C GLU A 157 1.46 -23.80 -8.15
N GLU A 158 0.95 -24.23 -9.31
CA GLU A 158 -0.45 -24.51 -9.56
C GLU A 158 -1.02 -25.25 -8.34
N TRP A 159 -1.81 -24.55 -7.52
CA TRP A 159 -2.59 -25.17 -6.46
C TRP A 159 -3.74 -25.93 -7.13
N GLU A 160 -3.43 -27.03 -7.82
CA GLU A 160 -4.44 -27.94 -8.34
C GLU A 160 -5.34 -28.33 -7.15
N SER A 161 -6.65 -28.23 -7.40
CA SER A 161 -7.85 -28.47 -6.59
C SER A 161 -7.86 -29.76 -5.72
N SER A 162 -6.79 -30.03 -5.01
CA SER A 162 -6.57 -31.15 -4.11
C SER A 162 -6.20 -30.62 -2.72
N GLU A 163 -6.52 -31.38 -1.68
CA GLU A 163 -6.14 -30.98 -0.32
C GLU A 163 -4.60 -30.93 -0.23
N PRO A 164 -4.02 -29.84 0.27
CA PRO A 164 -2.58 -29.72 0.36
C PRO A 164 -2.00 -30.81 1.25
N SER A 165 -0.86 -31.36 0.85
CA SER A 165 -0.04 -32.21 1.69
C SER A 165 0.37 -31.50 2.97
N ALA A 166 0.83 -32.26 3.97
CA ALA A 166 1.30 -31.68 5.23
C ALA A 166 2.51 -30.75 5.05
N GLU A 167 3.30 -30.94 4.00
CA GLU A 167 4.46 -30.11 3.67
C GLU A 167 4.02 -28.81 2.99
N GLU A 168 3.10 -28.87 2.04
CA GLU A 168 2.50 -27.68 1.40
C GLU A 168 1.73 -26.84 2.42
N GLN A 169 0.99 -27.46 3.34
CA GLN A 169 0.28 -26.74 4.39
C GLN A 169 1.26 -25.99 5.32
N ALA A 170 2.41 -26.59 5.64
CA ALA A 170 3.43 -25.92 6.45
C ALA A 170 4.04 -24.70 5.71
N GLN A 171 4.21 -24.80 4.39
CA GLN A 171 4.66 -23.67 3.56
C GLN A 171 3.61 -22.56 3.48
N ILE A 172 2.32 -22.90 3.30
CA ILE A 172 1.22 -21.93 3.37
C ILE A 172 1.19 -21.21 4.70
N ASP A 173 1.30 -21.95 5.80
CA ASP A 173 1.23 -21.37 7.14
C ASP A 173 2.40 -20.43 7.39
N GLN A 174 3.60 -20.77 6.91
CA GLN A 174 4.76 -19.89 6.93
C GLN A 174 4.54 -18.63 6.07
N MET A 175 3.99 -18.79 4.86
CA MET A 175 3.69 -17.69 3.95
C MET A 175 2.63 -16.74 4.55
N LYS A 176 1.54 -17.29 5.08
CA LYS A 176 0.53 -16.54 5.83
C LYS A 176 1.16 -15.79 7.00
N GLN A 177 2.07 -16.40 7.75
CA GLN A 177 2.73 -15.73 8.87
C GLN A 177 3.54 -14.51 8.43
N ILE A 178 4.20 -14.57 7.27
CA ILE A 178 4.94 -13.45 6.68
C ILE A 178 3.98 -12.34 6.24
N TYR A 179 2.96 -12.68 5.45
CA TYR A 179 2.04 -11.72 4.86
C TYR A 179 1.00 -11.17 5.83
N ARG A 180 0.63 -11.90 6.88
CA ARG A 180 -0.46 -11.58 7.82
C ARG A 180 -0.41 -10.16 8.33
N THR A 181 0.78 -9.59 8.44
CA THR A 181 0.96 -8.32 9.09
C THR A 181 1.42 -7.26 8.07
N MET A 182 1.18 -7.46 6.78
CA MET A 182 1.40 -6.43 5.76
C MET A 182 0.18 -5.51 5.62
N HIS A 183 0.45 -4.21 5.49
CA HIS A 183 -0.56 -3.21 5.18
C HIS A 183 -0.07 -2.30 4.07
N PHE A 184 -0.86 -2.22 3.00
CA PHE A 184 -0.61 -1.39 1.84
C PHE A 184 -1.73 -0.40 1.59
N TRP A 185 -1.39 0.81 1.18
CA TRP A 185 -2.40 1.79 0.79
C TRP A 185 -1.93 2.75 -0.31
N PHE A 186 -2.88 3.21 -1.11
CA PHE A 186 -2.73 4.36 -1.99
C PHE A 186 -3.97 5.26 -1.86
N LYS A 187 -3.74 6.47 -1.34
CA LYS A 187 -4.77 7.49 -1.11
C LYS A 187 -4.42 8.80 -1.78
N ILE A 188 -5.45 9.49 -2.26
CA ILE A 188 -5.34 10.84 -2.79
C ILE A 188 -6.22 11.76 -1.96
N HIS A 189 -5.59 12.75 -1.33
CA HIS A 189 -6.19 13.82 -0.55
C HIS A 189 -6.27 15.08 -1.40
N PHE A 190 -7.34 15.84 -1.22
CA PHE A 190 -7.59 17.08 -1.92
C PHE A 190 -7.60 18.22 -0.91
N ASN A 191 -6.81 19.27 -1.16
CA ASN A 191 -6.87 20.50 -0.38
C ASN A 191 -8.13 21.29 -0.76
N GLY A 192 -9.26 20.84 -0.22
CA GLY A 192 -10.60 21.26 -0.57
C GLY A 192 -11.63 20.20 -0.21
N SER A 193 -12.86 20.37 -0.69
CA SER A 193 -13.91 19.35 -0.57
C SER A 193 -14.21 18.72 -1.93
N ILE A 194 -14.35 17.39 -1.97
CA ILE A 194 -14.86 16.68 -3.15
C ILE A 194 -16.31 17.10 -3.37
N THR A 195 -16.61 17.50 -4.61
CA THR A 195 -17.94 17.91 -5.07
C THR A 195 -18.60 16.88 -5.96
N ASN A 196 -17.81 16.08 -6.67
CA ASN A 196 -18.28 14.96 -7.49
C ASN A 196 -17.14 13.97 -7.69
N THR A 197 -17.42 12.67 -7.67
CA THR A 197 -16.45 11.63 -8.02
C THR A 197 -17.16 10.34 -8.44
N ASN A 198 -16.51 9.55 -9.29
CA ASN A 198 -16.90 8.17 -9.56
C ASN A 198 -16.09 7.14 -8.74
N ALA A 199 -15.18 7.58 -7.86
CA ALA A 199 -14.39 6.69 -7.01
C ALA A 199 -15.31 5.84 -6.12
N LEU A 200 -15.03 4.54 -6.03
CA LEU A 200 -15.76 3.59 -5.19
C LEU A 200 -15.63 3.93 -3.71
N TYR A 201 -14.46 4.41 -3.30
CA TYR A 201 -14.16 4.76 -1.91
C TYR A 201 -13.75 6.22 -1.81
N SER A 202 -14.68 7.06 -1.36
CA SER A 202 -14.44 8.47 -1.11
C SER A 202 -14.91 8.90 0.28
N ASP A 203 -14.20 9.88 0.83
CA ASP A 203 -14.66 10.70 1.93
C ASP A 203 -14.69 12.17 1.51
N LYS A 204 -14.99 13.08 2.45
CA LYS A 204 -15.19 14.51 2.17
C LYS A 204 -14.07 15.15 1.34
N SER A 205 -12.83 14.72 1.51
CA SER A 205 -11.65 15.34 0.91
C SER A 205 -10.61 14.32 0.45
N ALA A 206 -10.92 13.03 0.42
CA ALA A 206 -9.98 12.02 -0.05
C ALA A 206 -10.70 10.90 -0.82
N ILE A 207 -9.96 10.26 -1.72
CA ILE A 207 -10.31 8.98 -2.32
C ILE A 207 -9.29 7.92 -1.90
N THR A 208 -9.75 6.68 -1.79
CA THR A 208 -8.90 5.51 -1.55
C THR A 208 -8.89 4.67 -2.82
N ILE A 209 -7.76 4.60 -3.49
CA ILE A 209 -7.55 3.71 -4.64
C ILE A 209 -7.32 2.30 -4.13
N MET A 210 -6.46 2.16 -3.11
CA MET A 210 -6.13 0.88 -2.52
C MET A 210 -5.94 1.01 -1.01
N ASP A 211 -6.45 0.05 -0.24
CA ASP A 211 -6.20 -0.13 1.19
C ASP A 211 -6.33 -1.62 1.53
N MET A 212 -5.19 -2.32 1.53
CA MET A 212 -5.10 -3.77 1.68
C MET A 212 -4.37 -4.13 2.97
N SER A 213 -5.12 -4.63 3.94
CA SER A 213 -4.57 -5.25 5.14
C SER A 213 -4.57 -6.77 4.95
N PHE A 214 -3.39 -7.34 4.76
CA PHE A 214 -3.25 -8.78 4.55
C PHE A 214 -3.69 -9.60 5.76
N GLU A 215 -3.71 -9.01 6.96
CA GLU A 215 -4.28 -9.65 8.16
C GLU A 215 -5.71 -10.11 7.90
N LYS A 216 -6.52 -9.23 7.32
CA LYS A 216 -7.93 -9.49 7.05
C LYS A 216 -8.13 -10.50 5.92
N ILE A 217 -7.14 -10.62 5.03
CA ILE A 217 -7.12 -11.57 3.93
C ILE A 217 -6.74 -12.96 4.46
N VAL A 218 -5.61 -13.08 5.19
CA VAL A 218 -5.13 -14.38 5.69
C VAL A 218 -6.01 -14.98 6.79
N GLU A 219 -6.79 -14.15 7.51
CA GLU A 219 -7.78 -14.63 8.47
C GLU A 219 -9.02 -15.24 7.81
N ASN A 220 -9.16 -15.06 6.49
CA ASN A 220 -10.19 -15.68 5.67
C ASN A 220 -9.54 -16.67 4.69
N ASP A 221 -9.46 -17.94 5.10
CA ASP A 221 -8.79 -18.99 4.32
C ASP A 221 -9.30 -19.11 2.88
N ASP A 222 -10.61 -18.90 2.65
CA ASP A 222 -11.19 -18.94 1.31
C ASP A 222 -10.75 -17.75 0.47
N LEU A 223 -10.74 -16.54 1.05
CA LEU A 223 -10.29 -15.32 0.38
C LEU A 223 -8.78 -15.34 0.10
N PHE A 224 -7.98 -15.82 1.05
CA PHE A 224 -6.55 -16.01 0.87
C PHE A 224 -6.28 -16.98 -0.27
N LYS A 225 -6.94 -18.14 -0.29
CA LYS A 225 -6.80 -19.13 -1.37
C LYS A 225 -7.13 -18.51 -2.72
N LYS A 226 -8.31 -17.90 -2.86
CA LYS A 226 -8.72 -17.24 -4.11
C LYS A 226 -7.69 -16.22 -4.59
N LEU A 227 -7.20 -15.35 -3.70
CA LEU A 227 -6.20 -14.35 -4.05
C LEU A 227 -4.88 -14.99 -4.50
N THR A 228 -4.45 -16.09 -3.88
CA THR A 228 -3.21 -16.79 -4.24
C THR A 228 -3.34 -17.75 -5.42
N SER A 229 -4.56 -18.18 -5.77
CA SER A 229 -4.79 -19.21 -6.80
C SER A 229 -5.37 -18.67 -8.11
N GLU A 230 -6.07 -17.53 -8.07
CA GLU A 230 -6.83 -17.03 -9.24
C GLU A 230 -6.12 -15.88 -9.99
N GLY A 231 -4.97 -15.41 -9.50
CA GLY A 231 -4.21 -14.30 -10.12
C GLY A 231 -4.99 -12.98 -10.21
N GLU A 232 -4.42 -11.96 -10.85
CA GLU A 232 -5.03 -10.61 -10.96
C GLU A 232 -6.33 -10.57 -11.77
N SER A 233 -6.51 -11.50 -12.71
CA SER A 233 -7.61 -11.48 -13.68
C SER A 233 -9.02 -11.60 -13.07
N ASP A 234 -9.10 -11.88 -11.76
CA ASP A 234 -10.34 -12.11 -11.03
C ASP A 234 -10.58 -11.18 -9.82
N LEU A 235 -9.83 -10.08 -9.69
CA LEU A 235 -10.08 -9.07 -8.64
C LEU A 235 -11.52 -8.55 -8.65
N GLU A 236 -12.10 -8.33 -9.84
CA GLU A 236 -13.52 -7.98 -10.01
C GLU A 236 -14.46 -9.03 -9.38
N LYS A 237 -14.13 -10.32 -9.50
CA LYS A 237 -14.95 -11.44 -9.00
C LYS A 237 -14.87 -11.59 -7.49
N ILE A 238 -13.72 -11.27 -6.89
CA ILE A 238 -13.50 -11.38 -5.43
C ILE A 238 -13.67 -10.05 -4.68
N ARG A 239 -13.86 -8.93 -5.39
CA ARG A 239 -14.08 -7.58 -4.82
C ARG A 239 -15.13 -7.55 -3.71
N GLY A 240 -16.28 -8.21 -3.91
CA GLY A 240 -17.33 -8.25 -2.89
C GLY A 240 -16.92 -9.00 -1.61
N ASP A 241 -15.97 -9.93 -1.68
CA ASP A 241 -15.41 -10.62 -0.52
C ASP A 241 -14.27 -9.81 0.12
N LEU A 242 -13.44 -9.14 -0.69
CA LEU A 242 -12.44 -8.17 -0.24
C LEU A 242 -13.09 -7.02 0.56
N GLU A 243 -14.16 -6.42 0.04
CA GLU A 243 -14.91 -5.36 0.72
C GLU A 243 -15.45 -5.79 2.08
N LYS A 244 -16.03 -6.99 2.16
CA LYS A 244 -16.53 -7.55 3.44
C LYS A 244 -15.39 -7.80 4.42
N ALA A 245 -14.22 -8.20 3.93
CA ALA A 245 -13.01 -8.30 4.72
C ALA A 245 -12.43 -6.92 5.07
N GLY A 246 -12.99 -5.82 4.57
CA GLY A 246 -12.51 -4.47 4.84
C GLY A 246 -11.21 -4.13 4.12
N VAL A 247 -10.98 -4.78 2.97
CA VAL A 247 -10.00 -4.43 1.95
C VAL A 247 -10.70 -3.55 0.91
N LYS A 248 -10.02 -2.50 0.44
CA LYS A 248 -10.57 -1.58 -0.56
C LYS A 248 -9.66 -1.57 -1.78
N VAL A 249 -10.24 -1.78 -2.95
CA VAL A 249 -9.57 -1.70 -4.25
C VAL A 249 -10.55 -1.05 -5.23
N ASP A 250 -10.17 0.10 -5.77
CA ASP A 250 -10.85 0.79 -6.86
C ASP A 250 -10.11 0.45 -8.16
N ASP A 251 -10.67 -0.51 -8.89
CA ASP A 251 -10.15 -1.11 -10.12
C ASP A 251 -10.63 -0.39 -11.38
N SER A 252 -11.20 0.82 -11.23
CA SER A 252 -11.65 1.62 -12.36
C SER A 252 -10.47 2.14 -13.20
N ASP A 253 -10.49 1.94 -14.52
CA ASP A 253 -9.46 2.48 -15.44
C ASP A 253 -9.23 3.99 -15.26
N ASN A 254 -10.33 4.71 -15.02
CA ASN A 254 -10.34 6.16 -14.88
C ASN A 254 -11.17 6.60 -13.67
N ILE A 255 -10.50 7.16 -12.67
CA ILE A 255 -11.15 7.76 -11.50
C ILE A 255 -11.15 9.28 -11.66
N GLU A 256 -12.33 9.86 -11.87
CA GLU A 256 -12.55 11.30 -11.94
C GLU A 256 -12.95 11.87 -10.58
N VAL A 257 -12.30 12.96 -10.19
CA VAL A 257 -12.61 13.73 -8.98
C VAL A 257 -12.70 15.21 -9.29
N SER A 258 -13.81 15.84 -8.90
CA SER A 258 -14.00 17.29 -8.96
C SER A 258 -14.02 17.87 -7.55
N PHE A 259 -13.17 18.86 -7.24
CA PHE A 259 -13.00 19.42 -5.90
C PHE A 259 -12.87 20.95 -5.86
N ARG A 260 -13.13 21.55 -4.70
CA ARG A 260 -13.16 23.02 -4.48
C ARG A 260 -12.46 23.48 -3.23
#